data_AF-A0A6I2TZV1-F1
#
_entry.id   AF-A0A6I2TZV1-F1
#
_cell.length_a   1.000
_cell.length_b   1.000
_cell.length_c   1.000
_cell.angle_alpha   90.00
_cell.angle_beta   90.00
_cell.angle_gamma   90.00
#
_symmetry.space_group_name_H-M   'P 1'
#
loop_
_entity.id
_entity.type
_entity.pdbx_description
1 polymer ?
#
loop_
_entity_poly.entity_id
_entity_poly.type
_entity_poly.pdbx_seq_one_letter_code
_entity_poly.pdbx_strand_id
1 'polypeptide(L)'
;MPKKMNITQKDLDRVKKRCLESLGDFLSELCRDKLMGPTSVEKIFSFDHTTFKRICEKDQTITVKTMARTMGIIASFLNGLKETCDKELKNLQEDDKMKLSLKRKKIDVLNKKRMKCTEAMEKYKKTFGIIAISFFELIGQNDDI
;
A
#
# COMPACT_ATOMS: atom_id res chain seq x y z
N MET A 1 25.37 14.02 30.78
CA MET A 1 25.84 13.50 29.47
C MET A 1 24.88 12.43 28.99
N PRO A 2 24.31 12.52 27.78
CA PRO A 2 23.50 11.42 27.24
C PRO A 2 24.41 10.21 26.97
N LYS A 3 24.05 9.03 27.51
CA LYS A 3 24.76 7.77 27.25
C LYS A 3 24.69 7.49 25.75
N LYS A 4 25.84 7.25 25.11
CA LYS A 4 25.88 6.69 23.75
C LYS A 4 25.19 5.32 23.77
N MET A 5 24.03 5.21 23.12
CA MET A 5 23.43 3.91 22.83
C MET A 5 24.25 3.26 21.72
N ASN A 6 24.88 2.13 22.03
CA ASN A 6 25.51 1.29 21.02
C ASN A 6 24.44 0.37 20.43
N ILE A 7 24.08 0.60 19.17
CA ILE A 7 23.18 -0.28 18.41
C ILE A 7 24.01 -1.47 17.92
N THR A 8 23.56 -2.69 18.22
CA THR A 8 24.24 -3.92 17.78
C THR A 8 23.63 -4.47 16.48
N GLN A 9 24.36 -5.36 15.80
CA GLN A 9 23.81 -6.07 14.63
C GLN A 9 22.55 -6.88 15.00
N LYS A 10 22.51 -7.47 16.20
CA LYS A 10 21.35 -8.21 16.70
C LYS A 10 20.11 -7.32 16.84
N ASP A 11 20.30 -6.06 17.22
CA ASP A 11 19.21 -5.07 17.29
C ASP A 11 18.68 -4.75 15.89
N LEU A 12 19.59 -4.55 14.92
CA LEU A 12 19.23 -4.30 13.52
C LEU A 12 18.47 -5.50 12.92
N ASP A 13 18.93 -6.72 13.16
CA ASP A 13 18.28 -7.94 12.67
C ASP A 13 16.88 -8.10 13.25
N ARG A 14 16.70 -7.76 14.54
CA ARG A 14 15.39 -7.76 15.19
C ARG A 14 14.43 -6.73 14.59
N VAL A 15 14.91 -5.53 14.28
CA VAL A 15 14.13 -4.49 13.59
C VAL A 15 13.74 -4.94 12.19
N LYS A 16 14.69 -5.50 11.44
CA LYS A 16 14.44 -6.04 10.09
C LYS A 16 13.37 -7.13 10.11
N LYS A 17 13.45 -8.07 11.07
CA LYS A 17 12.45 -9.14 11.21
C LYS A 17 11.05 -8.58 11.47
N ARG A 18 10.91 -7.64 12.40
CA ARG A 18 9.61 -7.01 12.71
C ARG A 18 9.03 -6.23 11.52
N CYS A 19 9.89 -5.55 10.77
CA CYS A 19 9.48 -4.82 9.57
C CYS A 19 8.96 -5.78 8.49
N LEU A 20 9.63 -6.92 8.30
CA LEU A 20 9.18 -7.97 7.39
C LEU A 20 7.85 -8.61 7.83
N GLU A 21 7.69 -8.91 9.12
CA GLU A 21 6.43 -9.43 9.67
C GLU A 21 5.28 -8.45 9.40
N SER A 22 5.51 -7.15 9.65
CA SER A 22 4.54 -6.09 9.41
C SER A 22 4.21 -5.92 7.93
N LEU A 23 5.21 -6.10 7.04
CA LEU A 23 5.01 -6.09 5.59
C LEU A 23 4.13 -7.27 5.13
N GLY A 24 4.40 -8.48 5.62
CA GLY A 24 3.58 -9.65 5.31
C GLY A 24 2.13 -9.50 5.78
N ASP A 25 1.93 -8.99 6.99
CA ASP A 25 0.60 -8.70 7.53
C ASP A 25 -0.15 -7.66 6.69
N PHE A 26 0.54 -6.59 6.29
CA PHE A 26 -0.05 -5.53 5.49
C PHE A 26 -0.45 -6.01 4.08
N LEU A 27 0.42 -6.78 3.41
CA LEU A 27 0.11 -7.35 2.09
C LEU A 27 -1.08 -8.32 2.15
N SER A 28 -1.16 -9.14 3.21
CA SER A 28 -2.29 -10.04 3.45
C SER A 28 -3.60 -9.28 3.63
N GLU A 29 -3.56 -8.17 4.34
CA GLU A 29 -4.71 -7.29 4.54
C GLU A 29 -5.19 -6.62 3.25
N LEU A 30 -4.28 -6.09 2.43
CA LEU A 30 -4.64 -5.54 1.11
C LEU A 30 -5.40 -6.54 0.23
N CYS A 31 -5.00 -7.82 0.30
CA CYS A 31 -5.69 -8.90 -0.40
C CYS A 31 -7.07 -9.19 0.21
N ARG A 32 -7.15 -9.31 1.54
CA ARG A 32 -8.40 -9.55 2.27
C ARG A 32 -9.44 -8.45 2.02
N ASP A 33 -8.99 -7.20 1.99
CA ASP A 33 -9.87 -6.03 1.79
C ASP A 33 -10.30 -5.86 0.33
N LYS A 34 -9.77 -6.70 -0.56
CA LYS A 34 -9.97 -6.69 -2.02
C LYS A 34 -9.52 -5.37 -2.66
N LEU A 35 -8.56 -4.70 -2.03
CA LEU A 35 -7.86 -3.57 -2.65
C LEU A 35 -6.92 -4.08 -3.73
N MET A 36 -6.27 -5.22 -3.47
CA MET A 36 -5.37 -5.88 -4.40
C MET A 36 -5.84 -7.31 -4.70
N GLY A 37 -6.03 -7.63 -5.98
CA GLY A 37 -6.37 -8.99 -6.41
C GLY A 37 -5.12 -9.86 -6.64
N PRO A 38 -5.22 -11.21 -6.57
CA PRO A 38 -4.08 -12.12 -6.71
C PRO A 38 -3.28 -11.95 -8.02
N THR A 39 -3.95 -11.66 -9.13
CA THR A 39 -3.35 -11.45 -10.46
C THR A 39 -2.74 -10.07 -10.65
N SER A 40 -3.19 -9.07 -9.90
CA SER A 40 -2.59 -7.73 -9.88
C SER A 40 -1.28 -7.70 -9.09
N VAL A 41 -1.12 -8.61 -8.12
CA VAL A 41 0.09 -8.70 -7.29
C VAL A 41 1.35 -8.90 -8.13
N GLU A 42 1.37 -9.91 -9.01
CA GLU A 42 2.58 -10.24 -9.77
C GLU A 42 3.01 -9.08 -10.67
N LYS A 43 2.03 -8.40 -11.28
CA LYS A 43 2.27 -7.24 -12.14
C LYS A 43 2.79 -6.04 -11.36
N ILE A 44 2.24 -5.78 -10.18
CA ILE A 44 2.59 -4.61 -9.36
C ILE A 44 3.93 -4.80 -8.67
N PHE A 45 4.17 -5.98 -8.09
CA PHE A 45 5.33 -6.23 -7.23
C PHE A 45 6.50 -6.90 -7.95
N SER A 46 6.29 -7.42 -9.17
CA SER A 46 7.28 -8.22 -9.89
C SER A 46 7.78 -9.43 -9.09
N PHE A 47 6.96 -9.92 -8.15
CA PHE A 47 7.14 -11.22 -7.51
C PHE A 47 6.27 -12.25 -8.21
N ASP A 48 6.76 -13.48 -8.33
CA ASP A 48 5.88 -14.60 -8.64
C ASP A 48 4.88 -14.85 -7.47
N HIS A 49 3.76 -15.51 -7.78
CA HIS A 49 2.71 -15.79 -6.80
C HIS A 49 3.21 -16.56 -5.56
N THR A 50 4.19 -17.45 -5.74
CA THR A 50 4.74 -18.26 -4.64
C THR A 50 5.56 -17.41 -3.69
N THR A 51 6.44 -16.57 -4.22
CA THR A 51 7.25 -15.61 -3.47
C THR A 51 6.35 -14.64 -2.71
N PHE A 52 5.33 -14.08 -3.37
CA PHE A 52 4.39 -13.20 -2.69
C PHE A 52 3.66 -13.89 -1.53
N LYS A 53 3.14 -15.10 -1.79
CA LYS A 53 2.42 -15.87 -0.76
C LYS A 53 3.31 -16.15 0.45
N ARG A 54 4.57 -16.55 0.23
CA ARG A 54 5.53 -16.78 1.32
C ARG A 54 5.88 -15.51 2.10
N ILE A 55 5.91 -14.33 1.45
CA ILE A 55 6.09 -13.06 2.15
C ILE A 55 4.87 -12.77 3.05
N CYS A 56 3.65 -12.98 2.53
CA CYS A 56 2.42 -12.85 3.31
C CYS A 56 2.38 -13.81 4.51
N GLU A 57 2.81 -15.05 4.31
CA GLU A 57 2.89 -16.10 5.34
C GLU A 57 4.09 -15.91 6.30
N LYS A 58 5.00 -14.97 6.00
CA LYS A 58 6.22 -14.68 6.77
C LYS A 58 7.24 -15.83 6.73
N ASP A 59 7.09 -16.73 5.77
CA ASP A 59 7.91 -17.93 5.55
C ASP A 59 9.14 -17.68 4.66
N GLN A 60 9.29 -16.46 4.14
CA GLN A 60 10.42 -16.07 3.32
C GLN A 60 11.10 -14.81 3.84
N THR A 61 12.43 -14.88 3.97
CA THR A 61 13.24 -13.69 4.21
C THR A 61 13.57 -12.99 2.90
N ILE A 62 13.47 -11.66 2.89
CA ILE A 62 13.88 -10.82 1.76
C ILE A 62 14.99 -9.85 2.18
N THR A 63 15.69 -9.30 1.20
CA THR A 63 16.71 -8.28 1.47
C THR A 63 16.05 -6.97 1.92
N VAL A 64 16.81 -6.13 2.63
CA VAL A 64 16.32 -4.78 3.02
C VAL A 64 15.98 -3.94 1.78
N LYS A 65 16.78 -4.07 0.71
CA LYS A 65 16.52 -3.41 -0.58
C LYS A 65 15.18 -3.86 -1.19
N THR A 66 14.91 -5.16 -1.17
CA THR A 66 13.62 -5.72 -1.64
C THR A 66 12.47 -5.20 -0.80
N MET A 67 12.61 -5.19 0.53
CA MET A 67 11.60 -4.68 1.47
C MET A 67 11.27 -3.20 1.20
N ALA A 68 12.29 -2.35 1.09
CA ALA A 68 12.13 -0.93 0.77
C ALA A 68 11.46 -0.71 -0.59
N ARG A 69 11.81 -1.50 -1.60
CA ARG A 69 11.16 -1.45 -2.92
C ARG A 69 9.67 -1.85 -2.82
N THR A 70 9.35 -2.93 -2.13
CA THR A 70 7.97 -3.36 -1.92
C THR A 70 7.14 -2.28 -1.21
N MET A 71 7.72 -1.65 -0.19
CA MET A 71 7.11 -0.52 0.51
C MET A 71 6.82 0.66 -0.42
N GLY A 72 7.80 1.07 -1.25
CA GLY A 72 7.58 2.13 -2.24
C GLY A 72 6.48 1.79 -3.26
N ILE A 73 6.44 0.53 -3.73
CA ILE A 73 5.40 0.04 -4.64
C ILE A 73 4.01 0.09 -3.97
N ILE A 74 3.88 -0.31 -2.70
CA ILE A 74 2.62 -0.20 -1.94
C ILE A 74 2.15 1.25 -1.90
N ALA A 75 3.04 2.19 -1.57
CA ALA A 75 2.69 3.60 -1.50
C ALA A 75 2.19 4.13 -2.85
N SER A 76 2.91 3.82 -3.94
CA SER A 76 2.53 4.19 -5.31
C SER A 76 1.18 3.58 -5.72
N PHE A 77 0.97 2.29 -5.41
CA PHE A 77 -0.28 1.60 -5.68
C PHE A 77 -1.47 2.24 -4.95
N LEU A 78 -1.33 2.51 -3.65
CA LEU A 78 -2.40 3.12 -2.86
C LEU A 78 -2.71 4.55 -3.34
N ASN A 79 -1.69 5.33 -3.69
CA ASN A 79 -1.89 6.67 -4.23
C ASN A 79 -2.65 6.62 -5.57
N GLY A 80 -2.16 5.83 -6.53
CA GLY A 80 -2.80 5.70 -7.84
C GLY A 80 -4.22 5.11 -7.77
N LEU A 81 -4.48 4.22 -6.81
CA LEU A 81 -5.83 3.71 -6.57
C LEU A 81 -6.77 4.81 -6.08
N LYS A 82 -6.31 5.67 -5.16
CA LYS A 82 -7.09 6.81 -4.66
C LYS A 82 -7.40 7.79 -5.78
N GLU A 83 -6.40 8.19 -6.57
CA GLU A 83 -6.55 9.10 -7.71
C GLU A 83 -7.52 8.56 -8.76
N THR A 84 -7.41 7.27 -9.09
CA THR A 84 -8.35 6.61 -10.00
C THR A 84 -9.77 6.69 -9.46
N CYS A 85 -9.97 6.41 -8.17
CA CYS A 85 -11.29 6.51 -7.55
C CYS A 85 -11.83 7.94 -7.58
N ASP A 86 -11.01 8.94 -7.25
CA ASP A 86 -11.42 10.35 -7.23
C ASP A 86 -11.76 10.85 -8.65
N LYS A 87 -10.97 10.47 -9.66
CA LYS A 87 -11.24 10.78 -11.07
C LYS A 87 -12.52 10.12 -11.58
N GLU A 88 -12.72 8.84 -11.30
CA GLU A 88 -13.94 8.12 -11.70
C GLU A 88 -15.19 8.66 -11.01
N LEU A 89 -15.08 9.04 -9.72
CA LEU A 89 -16.18 9.67 -8.99
C LEU A 89 -16.58 11.00 -9.63
N LYS A 90 -15.61 11.86 -9.97
CA LYS A 90 -15.86 13.12 -10.67
C LYS A 90 -16.53 12.89 -12.02
N ASN A 91 -15.99 11.98 -12.83
CA ASN A 91 -16.56 11.63 -14.14
C ASN A 91 -18.00 11.13 -14.02
N LEU A 92 -18.29 10.27 -13.03
CA LEU A 92 -19.65 9.80 -12.81
C LEU A 92 -20.57 10.93 -12.36
N GLN A 93 -20.12 11.87 -11.52
CA GLN A 93 -20.91 13.02 -11.10
C GLN A 93 -21.30 13.92 -12.26
N GLU A 94 -20.40 14.10 -13.24
CA GLU A 94 -20.59 14.92 -14.45
C GLU A 94 -21.34 14.17 -15.58
N ASP A 95 -21.53 12.84 -15.48
CA ASP A 95 -22.26 12.05 -16.49
C ASP A 95 -23.79 12.22 -16.35
N ASP A 96 -24.36 13.11 -17.16
CA ASP A 96 -25.80 13.37 -17.22
C ASP A 96 -26.58 12.37 -18.10
N LYS A 97 -25.87 11.50 -18.84
CA LYS A 97 -26.49 10.51 -19.74
C LYS A 97 -26.79 9.19 -19.03
N MET A 98 -26.09 8.89 -17.94
CA MET A 98 -26.27 7.63 -17.21
C MET A 98 -27.58 7.60 -16.42
N LYS A 99 -28.27 6.45 -16.46
CA LYS A 99 -29.44 6.19 -15.62
C LYS A 99 -29.11 6.43 -14.14
N LEU A 100 -29.87 7.29 -13.49
CA LEU A 100 -29.61 7.82 -12.15
C LEU A 100 -29.44 6.71 -11.08
N SER A 101 -30.23 5.64 -11.17
CA SER A 101 -30.11 4.48 -10.27
C SER A 101 -28.83 3.67 -10.47
N LEU A 102 -28.31 3.58 -11.70
CA LEU A 102 -27.03 2.93 -11.99
C LEU A 102 -25.86 3.81 -11.53
N LYS A 103 -25.94 5.12 -11.78
CA LYS A 103 -24.95 6.11 -11.33
C LYS A 103 -24.76 6.07 -9.82
N ARG A 104 -25.85 6.09 -9.04
CA ARG A 104 -25.80 5.95 -7.57
C ARG A 104 -25.11 4.67 -7.12
N LYS A 105 -25.46 3.51 -7.70
CA LYS A 105 -24.81 2.23 -7.38
C LYS A 105 -23.30 2.23 -7.64
N LYS A 106 -22.86 2.79 -8.77
CA LYS A 106 -21.43 2.89 -9.09
C LYS A 106 -20.69 3.83 -8.14
N ILE A 107 -21.28 4.99 -7.82
CA ILE A 107 -20.73 5.94 -6.86
C ILE A 107 -20.58 5.29 -5.48
N ASP A 108 -21.57 4.55 -4.99
CA ASP A 108 -21.50 3.86 -3.70
C ASP A 108 -20.36 2.84 -3.64
N VAL A 109 -20.17 2.06 -4.72
CA VAL A 109 -19.07 1.09 -4.84
C VAL A 109 -17.72 1.79 -4.83
N LEU A 110 -17.56 2.87 -5.59
CA LEU A 110 -16.31 3.63 -5.65
C LEU A 110 -16.01 4.34 -4.33
N ASN A 111 -17.00 4.94 -3.67
CA ASN A 111 -16.82 5.55 -2.35
C ASN A 111 -16.36 4.52 -1.31
N LYS A 112 -16.94 3.33 -1.30
CA LYS A 112 -16.50 2.23 -0.42
C LYS A 112 -15.05 1.82 -0.72
N LYS A 113 -14.68 1.72 -2.01
CA LYS A 113 -13.31 1.39 -2.41
C LYS A 113 -12.31 2.48 -2.01
N ARG A 114 -12.67 3.75 -2.25
CA ARG A 114 -11.88 4.92 -1.85
C ARG A 114 -11.67 4.98 -0.35
N MET A 115 -12.71 4.76 0.44
CA MET A 115 -12.63 4.74 1.91
C MET A 115 -11.64 3.69 2.41
N LYS A 116 -11.76 2.45 1.93
CA LYS A 116 -10.81 1.38 2.26
C LYS A 116 -9.37 1.72 1.85
N CYS A 117 -9.19 2.36 0.69
CA CYS A 117 -7.88 2.81 0.23
C CYS A 117 -7.29 3.84 1.20
N THR A 118 -8.08 4.83 1.63
CA THR A 118 -7.66 5.83 2.62
C THR A 118 -7.31 5.18 3.96
N GLU A 119 -8.11 4.25 4.45
CA GLU A 119 -7.83 3.49 5.68
C GLU A 119 -6.51 2.70 5.57
N ALA A 120 -6.28 2.05 4.43
CA ALA A 120 -5.02 1.35 4.15
C ALA A 120 -3.82 2.31 4.10
N MET A 121 -3.96 3.50 3.52
CA MET A 121 -2.90 4.52 3.51
C MET A 121 -2.55 4.99 4.93
N GLU A 122 -3.55 5.27 5.77
CA GLU A 122 -3.32 5.67 7.16
C GLU A 122 -2.68 4.55 7.99
N LYS A 123 -3.13 3.30 7.77
CA LYS A 123 -2.52 2.13 8.40
C LYS A 123 -1.09 1.89 7.93
N TYR A 124 -0.79 2.14 6.65
CA TYR A 124 0.55 2.05 6.09
C TYR A 124 1.50 3.05 6.78
N LYS A 125 1.09 4.32 6.89
CA LYS A 125 1.83 5.35 7.64
C LYS A 125 2.04 4.97 9.11
N LYS A 126 0.99 4.46 9.78
CA LYS A 126 1.07 4.04 11.18
C LYS A 126 2.02 2.86 11.38
N THR A 127 2.02 1.91 10.46
CA THR A 127 2.82 0.68 10.54
C THR A 127 4.31 0.95 10.29
N PHE A 128 4.61 1.78 9.28
CA PHE A 128 5.98 1.97 8.79
C PHE A 128 6.59 3.34 9.12
N GLY A 129 5.81 4.23 9.75
CA GLY A 129 6.25 5.52 10.27
C GLY A 129 6.85 6.42 9.19
N ILE A 130 7.99 7.03 9.51
CA ILE A 130 8.70 8.01 8.67
C ILE A 130 8.97 7.46 7.26
N ILE A 131 9.33 6.18 7.13
CA ILE A 131 9.63 5.58 5.82
C ILE A 131 8.40 5.65 4.90
N ALA A 132 7.21 5.35 5.42
CA ALA A 132 5.97 5.42 4.64
C ALA A 132 5.59 6.85 4.28
N ILE A 133 5.80 7.80 5.20
CA ILE A 133 5.53 9.22 4.97
C ILE A 133 6.40 9.74 3.81
N SER A 134 7.71 9.44 3.85
CA SER A 134 8.65 9.87 2.81
C SER A 134 8.28 9.34 1.42
N PHE A 135 7.73 8.13 1.31
CA PHE A 135 7.26 7.64 0.01
C PHE A 135 6.08 8.45 -0.54
N PHE A 136 5.11 8.81 0.29
CA PHE A 136 3.98 9.63 -0.17
C PHE A 136 4.40 11.06 -0.52
N GLU A 137 5.34 11.64 0.23
CA GLU A 137 5.91 12.96 -0.09
C GLU A 137 6.65 12.94 -1.43
N LEU A 138 7.48 11.92 -1.68
CA LEU A 138 8.19 11.74 -2.95
C LEU A 138 7.23 11.54 -4.13
N ILE A 139 6.11 10.86 -3.92
CA ILE A 139 5.09 10.68 -4.96
C ILE A 139 4.47 12.04 -5.29
N GLY A 140 4.01 12.80 -4.29
CA GLY A 140 3.40 14.12 -4.51
C GLY A 140 4.34 15.12 -5.18
N GLN A 141 5.66 15.03 -4.95
CA GLN A 141 6.65 15.86 -5.65
C GLN A 141 6.81 15.52 -7.13
N ASN A 142 6.54 14.28 -7.54
CA ASN A 142 6.67 13.88 -8.95
C ASN A 142 5.43 14.26 -9.78
N ASP A 143 4.31 14.60 -9.14
CA ASP A 143 3.10 15.07 -9.82
C ASP A 143 3.14 16.57 -10.16
N ASP A 144 4.10 17.32 -9.58
CA ASP A 144 4.33 18.76 -9.78
C ASP A 144 5.37 19.08 -10.89
N ILE A 145 5.82 18.08 -11.68
CA ILE A 145 6.83 18.23 -12.77
C ILE A 145 6.20 17.98 -14.15
#